data_AF-A0AAV5XHJ7-F1
#
_entry.id   AF-A0AAV5XHJ7-F1
#
_cell.length_a   1.000
_cell.length_b   1.000
_cell.length_c   1.000
_cell.angle_alpha   90.00
_cell.angle_beta   90.00
_cell.angle_gamma   90.00
#
_symmetry.space_group_name_H-M   'P 1'
#
loop_
_entity.id
_entity.type
_entity.pdbx_description
1 polymer ?
#
loop_
_entity_poly.entity_id
_entity_poly.type
_entity_poly.pdbx_seq_one_letter_code
_entity_poly.pdbx_strand_id
1 'polypeptide(L)'
;MSILVFVVVAILASALCHYIAKSYIIAAIASAFVTAISFHIIAYLVQGYLDPLAIVSLITTWLIGFVISLLIGLPVMFERRRGHR
;
A
#
# COMPACT_ATOMS: atom_id res chain seq x y z
N MET A 1 -0.49 -17.96 -3.33
CA MET A 1 -1.18 -16.98 -4.22
C MET A 1 -1.44 -15.63 -3.53
N SER A 2 -1.82 -15.61 -2.25
CA SER A 2 -2.20 -14.39 -1.51
C SER A 2 -1.10 -13.32 -1.41
N ILE A 3 0.17 -13.73 -1.24
CA ILE A 3 1.31 -12.80 -1.11
C ILE A 3 1.53 -12.02 -2.41
N LEU A 4 1.41 -12.67 -3.57
CA LEU A 4 1.65 -12.04 -4.86
C LEU A 4 0.56 -11.00 -5.16
N VAL A 5 -0.70 -11.32 -4.88
CA VAL A 5 -1.82 -10.37 -4.98
C VAL A 5 -1.58 -9.16 -4.07
N PHE A 6 -1.19 -9.39 -2.81
CA PHE A 6 -0.87 -8.32 -1.88
C PHE A 6 0.23 -7.39 -2.41
N VAL A 7 1.35 -7.95 -2.90
CA VAL A 7 2.48 -7.17 -3.44
C VAL A 7 2.04 -6.35 -4.65
N VAL A 8 1.28 -6.93 -5.58
CA VAL A 8 0.79 -6.21 -6.76
C VAL A 8 -0.14 -5.05 -6.37
N VAL A 9 -1.08 -5.30 -5.46
CA VAL A 9 -1.98 -4.24 -4.95
C VAL A 9 -1.17 -3.15 -4.25
N ALA A 10 -0.20 -3.52 -3.43
CA ALA A 10 0.68 -2.58 -2.73
C ALA A 10 1.47 -1.71 -3.71
N ILE A 11 2.01 -2.29 -4.78
CA ILE A 11 2.76 -1.55 -5.80
C ILE A 11 1.87 -0.53 -6.50
N LEU A 12 0.70 -0.97 -6.99
CA LEU A 12 -0.23 -0.11 -7.72
C LEU A 12 -0.77 1.01 -6.84
N ALA A 13 -1.19 0.70 -5.61
CA ALA A 13 -1.66 1.70 -4.66
C ALA A 13 -0.57 2.70 -4.29
N SER A 14 0.66 2.24 -4.06
CA SER A 14 1.80 3.11 -3.75
C SER A 14 2.14 4.04 -4.89
N ALA A 15 2.22 3.52 -6.12
CA ALA A 15 2.48 4.34 -7.31
C ALA A 15 1.41 5.43 -7.49
N LEU A 16 0.13 5.05 -7.38
CA LEU A 16 -0.99 5.98 -7.50
C LEU A 16 -0.97 7.06 -6.40
N CYS A 17 -0.80 6.67 -5.14
CA CYS A 17 -0.77 7.63 -4.03
C CYS A 17 0.44 8.56 -4.08
N HIS A 18 1.63 8.06 -4.43
CA HIS A 18 2.81 8.91 -4.59
C HIS A 18 2.69 9.85 -5.79
N TYR A 19 1.95 9.47 -6.84
CA TYR A 19 1.64 10.38 -7.95
C TYR A 19 0.72 11.52 -7.51
N ILE A 20 -0.33 11.23 -6.74
CA ILE A 20 -1.34 12.23 -6.33
C ILE A 20 -0.85 13.12 -5.18
N ALA A 21 -0.21 12.54 -4.15
CA ALA A 21 0.13 13.26 -2.94
C ALA A 21 1.52 13.92 -3.03
N LYS A 22 1.57 15.20 -2.65
CA LYS A 22 2.81 16.01 -2.64
C LYS A 22 3.77 15.60 -1.52
N SER A 23 3.23 15.19 -0.38
CA SER A 23 4.04 14.74 0.77
C SER A 23 4.29 13.23 0.69
N TYR A 24 5.55 12.86 0.74
CA TYR A 24 6.01 11.47 0.67
C TYR A 24 5.45 10.60 1.80
N ILE A 25 5.46 11.10 3.04
CA ILE A 25 4.96 10.34 4.20
C ILE A 25 3.44 10.17 4.14
N ILE A 26 2.72 11.22 3.72
CA ILE A 26 1.26 11.14 3.56
C ILE A 26 0.89 10.14 2.46
N ALA A 27 1.62 10.15 1.34
CA ALA A 27 1.45 9.18 0.28
C ALA A 27 1.66 7.75 0.76
N ALA A 28 2.70 7.53 1.58
CA ALA A 28 3.01 6.21 2.15
C ALA A 28 1.92 5.70 3.11
N ILE A 29 1.43 6.56 4.01
CA ILE A 29 0.34 6.20 4.93
C ILE A 29 -0.96 5.90 4.17
N ALA A 30 -1.30 6.77 3.20
CA ALA A 30 -2.52 6.62 2.41
C ALA A 30 -2.51 5.34 1.56
N SER A 31 -1.39 5.05 0.88
CA SER A 31 -1.27 3.83 0.08
C SER A 31 -1.27 2.57 0.93
N ALA A 32 -0.64 2.58 2.11
CA ALA A 32 -0.71 1.46 3.05
C ALA A 32 -2.16 1.17 3.47
N PHE A 33 -2.94 2.23 3.74
CA PHE A 33 -4.35 2.11 4.10
C PHE A 33 -5.20 1.56 2.95
N VAL A 34 -5.03 2.11 1.74
CA VAL A 34 -5.70 1.63 0.52
C VAL A 34 -5.35 0.16 0.27
N THR A 35 -4.07 -0.21 0.38
CA THR A 35 -3.59 -1.58 0.19
C THR A 35 -4.25 -2.55 1.17
N ALA A 36 -4.25 -2.21 2.46
CA ALA A 36 -4.83 -3.06 3.49
C ALA A 36 -6.33 -3.29 3.26
N ILE A 37 -7.09 -2.22 2.95
CA ILE A 37 -8.53 -2.32 2.66
C ILE A 37 -8.77 -3.14 1.40
N SER A 38 -8.11 -2.80 0.29
CA SER A 38 -8.29 -3.50 -0.99
C SER A 38 -7.95 -4.98 -0.86
N PHE A 39 -6.88 -5.32 -0.14
CA PHE A 39 -6.50 -6.72 0.08
C PHE A 39 -7.56 -7.48 0.89
N HIS A 40 -8.13 -6.88 1.93
CA HIS A 40 -9.19 -7.51 2.73
C HIS A 40 -10.50 -7.66 1.95
N ILE A 41 -10.85 -6.68 1.12
CA ILE A 41 -12.00 -6.79 0.21
C ILE A 41 -11.80 -7.96 -0.76
N ILE A 42 -10.62 -8.06 -1.38
CA ILE A 42 -10.32 -9.18 -2.29
C ILE A 42 -10.35 -10.51 -1.54
N ALA A 43 -9.76 -10.58 -0.35
CA ALA A 43 -9.76 -11.80 0.47
C ALA A 43 -11.19 -12.24 0.82
N TYR A 44 -12.05 -11.30 1.23
CA TYR A 44 -13.45 -11.56 1.52
C TYR A 44 -14.21 -12.08 0.30
N LEU A 45 -14.01 -11.47 -0.87
CA LEU A 45 -14.65 -11.91 -2.12
C LEU A 45 -14.22 -13.32 -2.55
N VAL A 46 -12.97 -13.70 -2.26
CA VAL A 46 -12.42 -15.01 -2.63
C VAL A 46 -12.82 -16.10 -1.62
N GLN A 47 -12.79 -15.79 -0.32
CA GLN A 47 -13.06 -16.78 0.75
C GLN A 47 -14.55 -16.86 1.12
N GLY A 48 -15.32 -15.83 0.86
CA GLY A 48 -16.75 -15.72 1.22
C GLY A 48 -17.01 -15.37 2.68
N TYR A 49 -15.96 -15.16 3.49
CA TYR A 49 -16.06 -14.74 4.89
C TYR A 49 -14.84 -13.89 5.29
N LEU A 50 -14.99 -13.13 6.38
CA LEU A 50 -13.89 -12.37 6.98
C LEU A 50 -13.13 -13.27 7.97
N ASP A 51 -11.80 -13.22 7.92
CA ASP A 51 -10.94 -13.89 8.89
C ASP A 51 -11.33 -13.50 10.33
N PRO A 52 -11.48 -14.45 11.27
CA PRO A 52 -11.67 -14.14 12.70
C PRO A 52 -10.61 -13.18 13.27
N LEU A 53 -9.42 -13.16 12.68
CA LEU A 53 -8.33 -12.27 13.02
C LEU A 53 -8.20 -11.06 12.06
N ALA A 54 -9.28 -10.68 11.37
CA ALA A 54 -9.28 -9.60 10.37
C ALA A 54 -8.68 -8.28 10.87
N ILE A 55 -8.86 -7.94 12.15
CA ILE A 55 -8.27 -6.72 12.72
C ILE A 55 -6.74 -6.83 12.80
N VAL A 56 -6.23 -7.99 13.22
CA VAL A 56 -4.78 -8.25 13.33
C VAL A 56 -4.15 -8.34 11.95
N SER A 57 -4.82 -9.00 11.00
CA SER A 57 -4.34 -9.08 9.62
C SER A 57 -4.41 -7.71 8.93
N LEU A 58 -5.41 -6.86 9.23
CA LEU A 58 -5.47 -5.49 8.72
C LEU A 58 -4.30 -4.64 9.22
N ILE A 59 -3.97 -4.70 10.52
CA ILE A 59 -2.83 -3.95 11.07
C ILE A 59 -1.52 -4.44 10.47
N THR A 60 -1.31 -5.75 10.37
CA THR A 60 -0.06 -6.32 9.82
C THR A 60 0.09 -6.02 8.33
N THR A 61 -0.98 -6.15 7.54
CA THR A 61 -0.96 -5.79 6.11
C THR A 61 -0.75 -4.29 5.90
N TRP A 62 -1.30 -3.45 6.77
CA TRP A 62 -1.03 -2.00 6.76
C TRP A 62 0.45 -1.70 7.03
N LEU A 63 1.04 -2.31 8.06
CA LEU A 63 2.47 -2.12 8.39
C LEU A 63 3.39 -2.58 7.25
N ILE A 64 3.14 -3.76 6.69
CA ILE A 64 3.93 -4.29 5.57
C ILE A 64 3.72 -3.42 4.33
N GLY A 65 2.48 -3.03 4.03
CA GLY A 65 2.14 -2.16 2.92
C GLY A 65 2.81 -0.79 3.02
N PHE A 66 2.95 -0.26 4.23
CA PHE A 66 3.69 0.98 4.49
C PHE A 66 5.18 0.85 4.14
N VAL A 67 5.84 -0.24 4.56
CA VAL A 67 7.25 -0.49 4.21
C VAL A 67 7.42 -0.61 2.69
N ILE A 68 6.53 -1.35 2.01
CA ILE A 68 6.55 -1.47 0.55
C ILE A 68 6.37 -0.10 -0.10
N SER A 69 5.43 0.70 0.39
CA SER A 69 5.17 2.04 -0.16
C SER A 69 6.32 3.01 0.02
N LEU A 70 7.07 2.91 1.12
CA LEU A 70 8.31 3.65 1.29
C LEU A 70 9.32 3.27 0.21
N LEU A 71 9.55 1.96 -0.02
CA LEU A 71 10.51 1.53 -1.04
C LEU A 71 10.12 1.98 -2.45
N ILE A 72 8.83 1.93 -2.77
CA ILE A 72 8.32 2.30 -4.11
C ILE A 72 8.27 3.82 -4.31
N GLY A 73 8.11 4.59 -3.23
CA GLY A 73 8.14 6.04 -3.31
C GLY A 73 9.55 6.62 -3.49
N LEU A 74 10.61 5.84 -3.26
CA LEU A 74 12.00 6.33 -3.33
C LEU A 74 12.35 6.96 -4.70
N PRO A 75 12.08 6.33 -5.85
CA PRO A 75 12.30 6.94 -7.16
C PRO A 75 11.58 8.29 -7.31
N VAL A 76 10.32 8.38 -6.90
CA VAL A 76 9.50 9.60 -6.96
C VAL A 76 10.11 10.70 -6.08
N MET A 77 10.61 10.35 -4.90
CA MET A 77 11.30 11.26 -4.00
C MET A 77 12.60 11.81 -4.62
N PHE A 78 13.37 10.96 -5.30
CA PHE A 78 14.60 11.40 -5.97
C PHE A 78 14.32 12.31 -7.17
N GLU A 79 13.28 12.02 -7.97
CA GLU A 79 12.86 12.91 -9.06
C GLU A 79 12.39 14.27 -8.55
N ARG A 80 11.55 14.31 -7.50
CA ARG A 80 11.09 15.57 -6.90
C ARG A 80 12.24 16.43 -6.38
N ARG A 81 13.28 15.82 -5.83
CA ARG A 81 14.48 16.53 -5.37
C ARG A 81 15.37 17.03 -6.51
N ARG A 82 15.36 16.36 -7.66
CA ARG A 82 16.13 16.77 -8.85
C ARG A 82 15.48 17.94 -9.59
N GLY A 83 14.15 18.01 -9.65
CA GLY A 83 13.43 19.11 -10.31
C GLY A 83 13.50 20.47 -9.58
N HIS A 84 14.06 20.51 -8.37
CA HIS A 84 14.27 21.74 -7.57
C HIS A 84 15.73 22.22 -7.55
N ARG A 85 16.60 21.64 -8.40
CA ARG A 85 17.96 22.13 -8.67
C ARG A 85 18.03 22.71 -10.07
#